data_AF-A0A6N9V4W8-F1
#
_entry.id   AF-A0A6N9V4W8-F1
#
_cell.length_a   1.000
_cell.length_b   1.000
_cell.length_c   1.000
_cell.angle_alpha   90.00
_cell.angle_beta   90.00
_cell.angle_gamma   90.00
#
_symmetry.space_group_name_H-M   'P 1'
#
loop_
_entity.id
_entity.type
_entity.pdbx_description
1 polymer ?
#
loop_
_entity_poly.entity_id
_entity_poly.type
_entity_poly.pdbx_seq_one_letter_code
_entity_poly.pdbx_strand_id
1 'polypeptide(L)'
;MEEQLTVGRVAELAGVSVRTLHHYDDIGLVRPSARTSAGYRAYSAGDVERLREVLAYRRLGFGLREIAELVDDPATDAVAHLRRLRGLLLEQRDSAGAMVRAIDRELEARAMGIGTAPEEQLRVFGAQLYEAIGSAYPATRRTEPRIAAKVWEALGDARTVLNVGAGTGSYEPPDREVTAVEPSAVMRAQRPAGAARCVAAAAESLPFEDGAFDAAMAFSTVHHWQDPIAGLREMRRVARRVVVFTYDASTTGWLERFWLTRDYLPEFAGLLIDWPSPADMTRAIGGSAEPVLIPWDCADGFFEAHWRRPEAYLDEEVRRAVSVWTRVGPEAERRAVDRLRDDLSSGRWAERNRDLVALDTAELGLRLLVA
;
A
#
# COMPACT_ATOMS: atom_id res chain seq x y z
N MET A 1 -14.84 -43.39 -7.44
CA MET A 1 -15.53 -42.28 -8.12
C MET A 1 -15.28 -41.07 -7.24
N GLU A 2 -14.42 -40.16 -7.65
CA GLU A 2 -14.18 -38.93 -6.86
C GLU A 2 -15.50 -38.18 -6.72
N GLU A 3 -15.84 -37.81 -5.48
CA GLU A 3 -17.07 -37.13 -5.16
C GLU A 3 -17.00 -35.70 -5.72
N GLN A 4 -17.70 -35.46 -6.83
CA GLN A 4 -17.75 -34.16 -7.48
C GLN A 4 -18.96 -33.37 -6.98
N LEU A 5 -18.74 -32.11 -6.60
CA LEU A 5 -19.80 -31.23 -6.11
C LEU A 5 -20.35 -30.35 -7.24
N THR A 6 -21.67 -30.29 -7.36
CA THR A 6 -22.31 -29.37 -8.32
C THR A 6 -22.07 -27.92 -7.93
N VAL A 7 -22.04 -27.02 -8.92
CA VAL A 7 -21.86 -25.57 -8.68
C VAL A 7 -22.82 -24.99 -7.64
N GLY A 8 -24.07 -25.45 -7.60
CA GLY A 8 -25.06 -25.00 -6.61
C GLY A 8 -24.67 -25.44 -5.20
N ARG A 9 -24.23 -26.69 -5.03
CA ARG A 9 -23.79 -27.21 -3.73
C ARG A 9 -22.49 -26.57 -3.26
N VAL A 10 -21.54 -26.32 -4.17
CA VAL A 10 -20.30 -25.60 -3.85
C VAL A 10 -20.60 -24.18 -3.42
N ALA A 11 -21.46 -23.46 -4.15
CA ALA A 11 -21.85 -22.09 -3.81
C ALA A 11 -22.47 -22.00 -2.40
N GLU A 12 -23.39 -22.91 -2.10
CA GLU A 12 -24.03 -23.02 -0.79
C GLU A 12 -23.00 -23.26 0.33
N LEU A 13 -22.16 -24.29 0.20
CA LEU A 13 -21.18 -24.67 1.21
C LEU A 13 -20.08 -23.60 1.42
N ALA A 14 -19.67 -22.95 0.33
CA ALA A 14 -18.66 -21.90 0.36
C ALA A 14 -19.22 -20.54 0.81
N GLY A 15 -20.56 -20.39 0.91
CA GLY A 15 -21.21 -19.14 1.25
C GLY A 15 -21.04 -18.04 0.19
N VAL A 16 -20.93 -18.42 -1.09
CA VAL A 16 -20.80 -17.48 -2.22
C VAL A 16 -21.92 -17.68 -3.22
N SER A 17 -22.15 -16.68 -4.08
CA SER A 17 -23.14 -16.83 -5.14
C SER A 17 -22.62 -17.73 -6.27
N VAL A 18 -23.52 -18.43 -6.97
CA VAL A 18 -23.17 -19.14 -8.21
C VAL A 18 -22.54 -18.19 -9.24
N ARG A 19 -22.98 -16.93 -9.28
CA ARG A 19 -22.38 -15.88 -10.13
C ARG A 19 -20.91 -15.63 -9.78
N THR A 20 -20.54 -15.66 -8.51
CA THR A 20 -19.15 -15.54 -8.06
C THR A 20 -18.30 -16.70 -8.57
N LEU A 21 -18.81 -17.94 -8.50
CA LEU A 21 -18.11 -19.10 -9.03
C LEU A 21 -17.97 -19.05 -10.55
N HIS A 22 -18.96 -18.54 -11.28
CA HIS A 22 -18.85 -18.30 -12.71
C HIS A 22 -17.81 -17.22 -13.03
N HIS A 23 -17.81 -16.12 -12.28
CA HIS A 23 -16.81 -15.08 -12.46
C HIS A 23 -15.39 -15.61 -12.23
N TYR A 24 -15.18 -16.44 -11.19
CA TYR A 24 -13.88 -17.08 -10.94
C TYR A 24 -13.46 -18.05 -12.05
N ASP A 25 -14.41 -18.77 -12.64
CA ASP A 25 -14.17 -19.62 -13.81
C ASP A 25 -13.77 -18.76 -15.03
N ASP A 26 -14.52 -17.68 -15.31
CA ASP A 26 -14.30 -16.79 -16.45
C ASP A 26 -12.91 -16.11 -16.42
N ILE A 27 -12.44 -15.68 -15.24
CA ILE A 27 -11.09 -15.12 -15.06
C ILE A 27 -10.01 -16.20 -14.86
N GLY A 28 -10.42 -17.48 -14.82
CA GLY A 28 -9.55 -18.62 -14.65
C GLY A 28 -9.01 -18.86 -13.25
N LEU A 29 -9.51 -18.13 -12.25
CA LEU A 29 -9.08 -18.23 -10.86
C LEU A 29 -9.54 -19.54 -10.19
N VAL A 30 -10.75 -20.03 -10.46
CA VAL A 30 -11.23 -21.34 -10.00
C VAL A 30 -12.05 -21.98 -11.11
N ARG A 31 -11.51 -23.02 -11.75
CA ARG A 31 -12.16 -23.70 -12.88
C ARG A 31 -12.74 -25.04 -12.44
N PRO A 32 -13.98 -25.37 -12.81
CA PRO A 32 -14.52 -26.71 -12.59
C PRO A 32 -13.80 -27.71 -13.48
N SER A 33 -13.26 -28.77 -12.90
CA SER A 33 -12.58 -29.85 -13.62
C SER A 33 -13.54 -30.77 -14.38
N ALA A 34 -14.85 -30.71 -14.11
CA ALA A 34 -15.82 -31.60 -14.71
C ALA A 34 -17.17 -30.93 -14.98
N ARG A 35 -18.02 -31.67 -15.70
CA ARG A 35 -19.44 -31.38 -15.86
C ARG A 35 -20.26 -32.63 -15.55
N THR A 36 -21.44 -32.43 -14.96
CA THR A 36 -22.41 -33.51 -14.73
C THR A 36 -22.97 -34.02 -16.05
N SER A 37 -23.63 -35.18 -16.04
CA SER A 37 -24.33 -35.74 -17.21
C SER A 37 -25.40 -34.80 -17.80
N ALA A 38 -25.96 -33.91 -16.99
CA ALA A 38 -26.91 -32.87 -17.40
C ALA A 38 -26.24 -31.56 -17.85
N GLY A 39 -24.91 -31.50 -17.92
CA GLY A 39 -24.14 -30.36 -18.43
C GLY A 39 -23.78 -29.27 -17.40
N TYR A 40 -24.15 -29.44 -16.13
CA TYR A 40 -23.83 -28.48 -15.06
C TYR A 40 -22.35 -28.58 -14.65
N ARG A 41 -21.75 -27.45 -14.24
CA ARG A 41 -20.40 -27.42 -13.68
C ARG A 41 -20.29 -28.30 -12.44
N ALA A 42 -19.23 -29.10 -12.36
CA ALA A 42 -18.92 -29.98 -11.25
C ALA A 42 -17.45 -29.78 -10.82
N TYR A 43 -17.24 -29.68 -9.51
CA TYR A 43 -15.96 -29.36 -8.88
C TYR A 43 -15.41 -30.60 -8.19
N SER A 44 -14.16 -30.94 -8.48
CA SER A 44 -13.40 -31.99 -7.80
C SER A 44 -12.92 -31.53 -6.43
N ALA A 45 -12.32 -32.45 -5.67
CA ALA A 45 -11.68 -32.12 -4.40
C ALA A 45 -10.56 -31.06 -4.57
N GLY A 46 -9.77 -31.13 -5.64
CA GLY A 46 -8.73 -30.15 -5.95
C GLY A 46 -9.29 -28.76 -6.28
N ASP A 47 -10.39 -28.70 -7.04
CA ASP A 47 -11.04 -27.42 -7.35
C ASP A 47 -11.60 -26.76 -6.08
N VAL A 48 -12.13 -27.57 -5.15
CA VAL A 48 -12.63 -27.12 -3.85
C VAL A 48 -11.51 -26.65 -2.94
N GLU A 49 -10.35 -27.33 -2.95
CA GLU A 49 -9.17 -26.89 -2.19
C GLU A 49 -8.67 -25.53 -2.68
N ARG A 50 -8.55 -25.36 -4.00
CA ARG A 50 -8.22 -24.07 -4.60
C ARG A 50 -9.24 -22.98 -4.25
N LEU A 51 -10.53 -23.30 -4.32
CA LEU A 51 -11.59 -22.36 -3.92
C LEU A 51 -11.46 -21.95 -2.45
N ARG A 52 -11.15 -22.89 -1.56
CA ARG A 52 -10.95 -22.61 -0.13
C ARG A 52 -9.81 -21.61 0.10
N GLU A 53 -8.69 -21.77 -0.61
CA GLU A 53 -7.55 -20.84 -0.53
C GLU A 53 -7.91 -19.46 -1.06
N VAL A 54 -8.54 -19.39 -2.24
CA VAL A 54 -9.03 -18.14 -2.83
C VAL A 54 -9.95 -17.40 -1.85
N LEU A 55 -10.90 -18.09 -1.23
CA LEU A 55 -11.82 -17.48 -0.27
C LEU A 55 -11.14 -17.06 1.03
N ALA A 56 -10.08 -17.74 1.44
CA ALA A 56 -9.32 -17.38 2.62
C ALA A 56 -8.51 -16.09 2.38
N TYR A 57 -7.82 -15.99 1.25
CA TYR A 57 -7.12 -14.75 0.88
C TYR A 57 -8.08 -13.59 0.61
N ARG A 58 -9.25 -13.83 -0.01
CA ARG A 58 -10.28 -12.78 -0.16
C ARG A 58 -10.76 -12.23 1.17
N ARG A 59 -10.92 -13.09 2.19
CA ARG A 59 -11.30 -12.67 3.55
C ARG A 59 -10.21 -11.86 4.25
N LEU A 60 -8.96 -12.07 3.87
CA LEU A 60 -7.81 -11.28 4.31
C LEU A 60 -7.64 -9.97 3.52
N GLY A 61 -8.52 -9.67 2.58
CA GLY A 61 -8.53 -8.39 1.83
C GLY A 61 -7.79 -8.40 0.49
N PHE A 62 -7.20 -9.53 0.08
CA PHE A 62 -6.40 -9.60 -1.16
C PHE A 62 -7.24 -9.44 -2.42
N GLY A 63 -6.65 -8.83 -3.46
CA GLY A 63 -7.24 -8.69 -4.79
C GLY A 63 -7.26 -10.01 -5.57
N LEU A 64 -8.21 -10.20 -6.51
CA LEU A 64 -8.34 -11.46 -7.25
C LEU A 64 -7.10 -11.82 -8.09
N ARG A 65 -6.39 -10.82 -8.60
CA ARG A 65 -5.15 -11.00 -9.36
C ARG A 65 -3.99 -11.49 -8.48
N GLU A 66 -3.79 -10.88 -7.32
CA GLU A 66 -2.78 -11.28 -6.34
C GLU A 66 -3.03 -12.70 -5.84
N ILE A 67 -4.31 -13.03 -5.61
CA ILE A 67 -4.69 -14.37 -5.21
C ILE A 67 -4.27 -15.37 -6.29
N ALA A 68 -4.49 -15.08 -7.57
CA ALA A 68 -4.03 -15.93 -8.66
C ALA A 68 -2.52 -16.17 -8.59
N GLU A 69 -1.73 -15.09 -8.47
CA GLU A 69 -0.26 -15.18 -8.35
C GLU A 69 0.18 -16.00 -7.14
N LEU A 70 -0.54 -15.89 -6.02
CA LEU A 70 -0.26 -16.65 -4.81
C LEU A 70 -0.63 -18.12 -4.95
N VAL A 71 -1.80 -18.47 -5.49
CA VAL A 71 -2.26 -19.87 -5.57
C VAL A 71 -1.71 -20.63 -6.79
N ASP A 72 -1.14 -19.92 -7.77
CA ASP A 72 -0.52 -20.51 -8.97
C ASP A 72 0.99 -20.70 -8.84
N ASP A 73 1.60 -20.36 -7.69
CA ASP A 73 3.03 -20.51 -7.45
C ASP A 73 3.43 -22.00 -7.42
N PRO A 74 4.12 -22.51 -8.45
CA PRO A 74 4.47 -23.93 -8.56
C PRO A 74 5.56 -24.36 -7.56
N ALA A 75 6.22 -23.41 -6.89
CA ALA A 75 7.24 -23.68 -5.87
C ALA A 75 6.63 -23.84 -4.47
N THR A 76 5.35 -23.54 -4.28
CA THR A 76 4.67 -23.60 -2.99
C THR A 76 3.77 -24.84 -2.92
N ASP A 77 4.00 -25.73 -1.95
CA ASP A 77 3.12 -26.88 -1.71
C ASP A 77 1.87 -26.49 -0.89
N ALA A 78 0.86 -27.36 -0.86
CA ALA A 78 -0.40 -27.10 -0.14
C ALA A 78 -0.18 -26.84 1.37
N VAL A 79 0.84 -27.43 1.98
CA VAL A 79 1.16 -27.22 3.40
C VAL A 79 1.78 -25.84 3.61
N ALA A 80 2.60 -25.36 2.68
CA ALA A 80 3.20 -24.04 2.69
C ALA A 80 2.14 -22.94 2.49
N HIS A 81 1.13 -23.15 1.64
CA HIS A 81 -0.04 -22.25 1.56
C HIS A 81 -0.80 -22.17 2.89
N LEU A 82 -1.10 -23.32 3.50
CA LEU A 82 -1.76 -23.37 4.80
C LEU A 82 -0.95 -22.70 5.91
N ARG A 83 0.37 -22.86 5.93
CA ARG A 83 1.26 -22.19 6.88
C ARG A 83 1.29 -20.68 6.67
N ARG A 84 1.36 -20.21 5.42
CA ARG A 84 1.28 -18.79 5.07
C ARG A 84 -0.05 -18.20 5.53
N LEU A 85 -1.15 -18.85 5.19
CA LEU A 85 -2.49 -18.42 5.59
C LEU A 85 -2.65 -18.38 7.11
N ARG A 86 -2.15 -19.40 7.82
CA ARG A 86 -2.13 -19.42 9.28
C ARG A 86 -1.32 -18.26 9.85
N GLY A 87 -0.16 -17.94 9.26
CA GLY A 87 0.66 -16.78 9.66
C GLY A 87 -0.14 -15.48 9.56
N LEU A 88 -0.71 -15.21 8.39
CA LEU A 88 -1.54 -14.02 8.14
C LEU A 88 -2.74 -13.91 9.09
N LEU A 89 -3.41 -15.02 9.38
CA LEU A 89 -4.54 -15.05 10.32
C LEU A 89 -4.10 -14.79 11.78
N LEU A 90 -2.94 -15.31 12.19
CA LEU A 90 -2.40 -15.05 13.52
C LEU A 90 -2.02 -13.58 13.66
N GLU A 91 -1.44 -12.99 12.63
CA GLU A 91 -1.10 -11.56 12.59
C GLU A 91 -2.38 -10.71 12.66
N GLN A 92 -3.38 -10.98 11.82
CA GLN A 92 -4.66 -10.26 11.87
C GLN A 92 -5.32 -10.37 13.26
N ARG A 93 -5.24 -11.54 13.91
CA ARG A 93 -5.70 -11.72 15.29
C ARG A 93 -4.90 -10.87 16.26
N ASP A 94 -3.58 -10.83 16.12
CA ASP A 94 -2.69 -10.08 17.02
C ASP A 94 -2.91 -8.57 16.89
N SER A 95 -3.12 -8.06 15.66
CA SER A 95 -3.50 -6.67 15.38
C SER A 95 -4.87 -6.32 15.96
N ALA A 96 -5.88 -7.18 15.73
CA ALA A 96 -7.20 -7.01 16.31
C ALA A 96 -7.13 -7.03 17.86
N GLY A 97 -6.32 -7.93 18.43
CA GLY A 97 -6.06 -7.97 19.87
C GLY A 97 -5.37 -6.71 20.40
N ALA A 98 -4.46 -6.11 19.63
CA ALA A 98 -3.85 -4.83 19.98
C ALA A 98 -4.87 -3.69 19.94
N MET A 99 -5.81 -3.70 19.00
CA MET A 99 -6.90 -2.73 18.91
C MET A 99 -7.86 -2.86 20.09
N VAL A 100 -8.23 -4.09 20.45
CA VAL A 100 -9.02 -4.36 21.66
C VAL A 100 -8.31 -3.81 22.89
N ARG A 101 -7.02 -4.12 23.10
CA ARG A 101 -6.25 -3.58 24.23
C ARG A 101 -6.14 -2.04 24.24
N ALA A 102 -6.14 -1.40 23.07
CA ALA A 102 -6.16 0.05 22.97
C ALA A 102 -7.51 0.62 23.41
N ILE A 103 -8.61 0.02 22.94
CA ILE A 103 -9.97 0.35 23.35
C ILE A 103 -10.14 0.13 24.86
N ASP A 104 -9.67 -0.99 25.40
CA ASP A 104 -9.79 -1.32 26.82
C ASP A 104 -9.09 -0.25 27.69
N ARG A 105 -7.88 0.18 27.32
CA ARG A 105 -7.17 1.25 28.02
C ARG A 105 -7.91 2.59 27.96
N GLU A 106 -8.50 2.92 26.81
CA GLU A 106 -9.33 4.13 26.67
C GLU A 106 -10.60 4.05 27.53
N LEU A 107 -11.26 2.89 27.57
CA LEU A 107 -12.42 2.65 28.43
C LEU A 107 -12.06 2.81 29.92
N GLU A 108 -10.92 2.26 30.35
CA GLU A 108 -10.41 2.40 31.72
C GLU A 108 -10.06 3.86 32.07
N ALA A 109 -9.37 4.57 31.18
CA ALA A 109 -9.02 5.98 31.37
C ALA A 109 -10.28 6.85 31.53
N ARG A 110 -11.29 6.65 30.67
CA ARG A 110 -12.58 7.34 30.77
C ARG A 110 -13.33 7.00 32.05
N ALA A 111 -13.31 5.73 32.47
CA ALA A 111 -13.93 5.30 33.73
C ALA A 111 -13.26 5.96 34.96
N MET A 112 -11.96 6.25 34.88
CA MET A 112 -11.20 6.97 35.91
C MET A 112 -11.29 8.50 35.79
N GLY A 113 -12.06 9.04 34.84
CA GLY A 113 -12.20 10.48 34.62
C GLY A 113 -10.95 11.15 34.01
N ILE A 114 -10.02 10.36 33.47
CA ILE A 114 -8.84 10.85 32.77
C ILE A 114 -9.20 11.02 31.29
N GLY A 115 -9.21 12.27 30.82
CA GLY A 115 -9.36 12.54 29.39
C GLY A 115 -8.05 12.24 28.66
N THR A 116 -8.06 11.25 27.77
CA THR A 116 -6.94 11.01 26.86
C THR A 116 -6.88 12.14 25.83
N ALA A 117 -5.69 12.69 25.57
CA ALA A 117 -5.53 13.74 24.58
C ALA A 117 -5.91 13.21 23.17
N PRO A 118 -6.65 13.98 22.35
CA PRO A 118 -7.08 13.56 21.01
C PRO A 118 -5.93 13.08 20.10
N GLU A 119 -4.75 13.68 20.21
CA GLU A 119 -3.55 13.31 19.43
C GLU A 119 -3.06 11.88 19.76
N GLU A 120 -3.14 11.48 21.03
CA GLU A 120 -2.70 10.17 21.48
C GLU A 120 -3.70 9.07 21.11
N GLN A 121 -4.99 9.41 21.09
CA GLN A 121 -6.04 8.54 20.54
C GLN A 121 -5.80 8.28 19.03
N LEU A 122 -5.54 9.32 18.25
CA LEU A 122 -5.30 9.21 16.81
C LEU A 122 -4.02 8.42 16.46
N ARG A 123 -2.94 8.59 17.26
CA ARG A 123 -1.65 7.89 17.04
C ARG A 123 -1.79 6.37 17.15
N VAL A 124 -2.54 5.88 18.14
CA VAL A 124 -2.71 4.44 18.39
C VAL A 124 -3.60 3.77 17.34
N PHE A 125 -4.70 4.40 16.95
CA PHE A 125 -5.61 3.85 15.94
C PHE A 125 -5.06 3.99 14.50
N GLY A 126 -4.30 5.05 14.19
CA GLY A 126 -3.71 5.28 12.87
C GLY A 126 -2.70 4.19 12.45
N ALA A 127 -1.87 3.72 13.39
CA ALA A 127 -0.90 2.65 13.12
C ALA A 127 -1.56 1.30 12.80
N GLN A 128 -2.73 1.01 13.39
CA GLN A 128 -3.47 -0.23 13.17
C GLN A 128 -4.30 -0.20 11.87
N LEU A 129 -4.76 1.00 11.49
CA LEU A 129 -5.43 1.22 10.21
C LEU A 129 -4.48 0.97 9.03
N TYR A 130 -3.20 1.34 9.18
CA TYR A 130 -2.17 1.07 8.17
C TYR A 130 -2.01 -0.44 7.86
N GLU A 131 -2.07 -1.29 8.87
CA GLU A 131 -1.94 -2.74 8.72
C GLU A 131 -3.11 -3.36 7.94
N ALA A 132 -4.33 -2.83 8.10
CA ALA A 132 -5.50 -3.27 7.35
C ALA A 132 -5.47 -2.86 5.86
N ILE A 133 -4.97 -1.65 5.55
CA ILE A 133 -4.93 -1.13 4.16
C ILE A 133 -3.84 -1.82 3.33
N GLY A 134 -2.74 -2.29 3.96
CA GLY A 134 -1.64 -2.97 3.26
C GLY A 134 -2.06 -4.18 2.39
N SER A 135 -3.25 -4.74 2.62
CA SER A 135 -3.84 -5.82 1.81
C SER A 135 -4.21 -5.43 0.37
N ALA A 136 -4.44 -4.15 0.05
CA ALA A 136 -4.94 -3.70 -1.26
C ALA A 136 -3.90 -2.93 -2.12
N TYR A 137 -2.68 -2.74 -1.63
CA TYR A 137 -1.62 -2.01 -2.33
C TYR A 137 -1.14 -2.68 -3.64
N PRO A 138 -0.98 -4.01 -3.75
CA PRO A 138 -0.35 -4.62 -4.93
C PRO A 138 -1.20 -4.54 -6.23
N ALA A 139 -2.51 -4.27 -6.15
CA ALA A 139 -3.39 -4.21 -7.32
C ALA A 139 -3.04 -3.09 -8.33
N THR A 140 -2.58 -1.92 -7.85
CA THR A 140 -2.27 -0.77 -8.71
C THR A 140 -0.89 -0.14 -8.45
N ARG A 141 -0.19 -0.54 -7.37
CA ARG A 141 1.16 -0.08 -7.07
C ARG A 141 2.20 -0.92 -7.79
N ARG A 142 3.06 -0.28 -8.58
CA ARG A 142 4.15 -0.92 -9.33
C ARG A 142 5.30 0.05 -9.49
N THR A 143 6.46 -0.41 -9.91
CA THR A 143 7.60 0.48 -10.17
C THR A 143 7.28 1.43 -11.33
N GLU A 144 7.40 2.75 -11.12
CA GLU A 144 7.51 3.71 -12.22
C GLU A 144 8.99 3.82 -12.65
N PRO A 145 9.37 3.31 -13.84
CA PRO A 145 10.77 3.21 -14.23
C PRO A 145 11.53 4.54 -14.24
N ARG A 146 10.88 5.65 -14.61
CA ARG A 146 11.53 6.97 -14.68
C ARG A 146 11.84 7.53 -13.30
N ILE A 147 10.96 7.30 -12.33
CA ILE A 147 11.18 7.70 -10.93
C ILE A 147 12.19 6.75 -10.28
N ALA A 148 12.08 5.45 -10.52
CA ALA A 148 13.02 4.45 -10.02
C ALA A 148 14.45 4.73 -10.50
N ALA A 149 14.63 5.06 -11.78
CA ALA A 149 15.93 5.42 -12.34
C ALA A 149 16.56 6.61 -11.60
N LYS A 150 15.80 7.67 -11.28
CA LYS A 150 16.28 8.81 -10.50
C LYS A 150 16.69 8.42 -9.08
N VAL A 151 15.87 7.61 -8.41
CA VAL A 151 16.18 7.11 -7.06
C VAL A 151 17.45 6.25 -7.09
N TRP A 152 17.58 5.36 -8.06
CA TRP A 152 18.72 4.45 -8.19
C TRP A 152 20.00 5.13 -8.66
N GLU A 153 19.90 6.19 -9.45
CA GLU A 153 21.03 7.06 -9.78
C GLU A 153 21.54 7.79 -8.53
N ALA A 154 20.62 8.30 -7.69
CA ALA A 154 20.97 8.96 -6.44
C ALA A 154 21.64 8.03 -5.42
N LEU A 155 21.46 6.70 -5.52
CA LEU A 155 22.21 5.73 -4.72
C LEU A 155 23.71 5.71 -5.07
N GLY A 156 24.09 6.15 -6.27
CA GLY A 156 25.47 6.17 -6.75
C GLY A 156 26.08 4.77 -6.84
N ASP A 157 27.32 4.66 -6.39
CA ASP A 157 28.16 3.45 -6.42
C ASP A 157 27.89 2.44 -5.29
N ALA A 158 26.84 2.66 -4.50
CA ALA A 158 26.45 1.78 -3.40
C ALA A 158 26.22 0.35 -3.89
N ARG A 159 26.85 -0.63 -3.23
CA ARG A 159 26.68 -2.06 -3.49
C ARG A 159 25.67 -2.68 -2.55
N THR A 160 25.70 -2.29 -1.27
CA THR A 160 24.74 -2.72 -0.26
C THR A 160 23.73 -1.61 0.03
N VAL A 161 22.43 -1.94 -0.04
CA VAL A 161 21.34 -0.96 0.14
C VAL A 161 20.35 -1.45 1.17
N LEU A 162 20.09 -0.63 2.19
CA LEU A 162 18.99 -0.84 3.11
C LEU A 162 17.73 -0.13 2.61
N ASN A 163 16.69 -0.86 2.24
CA ASN A 163 15.38 -0.30 1.87
C ASN A 163 14.47 -0.24 3.12
N VAL A 164 14.32 0.93 3.73
CA VAL A 164 13.55 1.15 4.96
C VAL A 164 12.11 1.52 4.65
N GLY A 165 11.14 0.81 5.24
CA GLY A 165 9.73 0.92 4.88
C GLY A 165 9.48 0.37 3.48
N ALA A 166 10.03 -0.81 3.20
CA ALA A 166 10.09 -1.38 1.86
C ALA A 166 8.72 -1.76 1.29
N GLY A 167 7.70 -1.94 2.13
CA GLY A 167 6.42 -2.50 1.74
C GLY A 167 6.59 -3.81 0.98
N THR A 168 5.94 -3.90 -0.18
CA THR A 168 6.00 -5.07 -1.07
C THR A 168 7.26 -5.15 -1.93
N GLY A 169 8.15 -4.14 -1.88
CA GLY A 169 9.47 -4.16 -2.53
C GLY A 169 9.54 -3.56 -3.93
N SER A 170 8.52 -2.84 -4.39
CA SER A 170 8.42 -2.35 -5.79
C SER A 170 9.58 -1.47 -6.27
N TYR A 171 10.32 -0.80 -5.38
CA TYR A 171 11.40 0.13 -5.76
C TYR A 171 12.81 -0.39 -5.48
N GLU A 172 12.94 -1.68 -5.17
CA GLU A 172 14.24 -2.30 -4.90
C GLU A 172 15.12 -2.29 -6.16
N PRO A 173 16.35 -1.75 -6.08
CA PRO A 173 17.28 -1.77 -7.21
C PRO A 173 17.66 -3.21 -7.56
N PRO A 174 17.49 -3.65 -8.82
CA PRO A 174 17.74 -5.04 -9.22
C PRO A 174 19.23 -5.40 -9.31
N ASP A 175 20.11 -4.40 -9.31
CA ASP A 175 21.56 -4.52 -9.55
C ASP A 175 22.41 -4.41 -8.27
N ARG A 176 21.77 -4.39 -7.09
CA ARG A 176 22.43 -4.18 -5.79
C ARG A 176 22.03 -5.24 -4.77
N GLU A 177 22.85 -5.41 -3.74
CA GLU A 177 22.52 -6.27 -2.60
C GLU A 177 21.59 -5.50 -1.67
N VAL A 178 20.28 -5.78 -1.77
CA VAL A 178 19.26 -5.10 -0.98
C VAL A 178 18.94 -5.90 0.28
N THR A 179 18.87 -5.22 1.42
CA THR A 179 18.16 -5.67 2.62
C THR A 179 16.95 -4.78 2.82
N ALA A 180 15.77 -5.37 2.96
CA ALA A 180 14.52 -4.64 3.20
C ALA A 180 14.19 -4.60 4.70
N VAL A 181 13.56 -3.52 5.15
CA VAL A 181 12.96 -3.38 6.48
C VAL A 181 11.49 -2.99 6.29
N GLU A 182 10.59 -3.79 6.85
CA GLU A 182 9.15 -3.55 6.78
C GLU A 182 8.49 -4.07 8.06
N PRO A 183 7.85 -3.22 8.89
CA PRO A 183 7.17 -3.65 10.10
C PRO A 183 5.89 -4.47 9.83
N SER A 184 5.17 -4.21 8.74
CA SER A 184 3.93 -4.88 8.36
C SER A 184 4.18 -6.30 7.87
N ALA A 185 3.67 -7.28 8.62
CA ALA A 185 3.82 -8.67 8.25
C ALA A 185 3.02 -9.06 7.00
N VAL A 186 1.86 -8.42 6.81
CA VAL A 186 1.03 -8.53 5.60
C VAL A 186 1.83 -8.09 4.36
N MET A 187 2.48 -6.92 4.41
CA MET A 187 3.28 -6.43 3.28
C MET A 187 4.50 -7.32 3.04
N ARG A 188 5.15 -7.82 4.10
CA ARG A 188 6.26 -8.78 3.97
C ARG A 188 5.82 -10.06 3.26
N ALA A 189 4.63 -10.58 3.57
CA ALA A 189 4.10 -11.81 2.98
C ALA A 189 3.67 -11.66 1.51
N GLN A 190 3.43 -10.42 1.05
CA GLN A 190 3.09 -10.07 -0.33
C GLN A 190 4.32 -9.85 -1.23
N ARG A 191 5.54 -9.83 -0.66
CA ARG A 191 6.77 -9.63 -1.43
C ARG A 191 6.95 -10.80 -2.42
N PRO A 192 7.28 -10.53 -3.69
CA PRO A 192 7.41 -11.57 -4.71
C PRO A 192 8.58 -12.51 -4.41
N ALA A 193 8.52 -13.72 -4.98
CA ALA A 193 9.65 -14.64 -4.93
C ALA A 193 10.90 -14.00 -5.57
N GLY A 194 12.01 -13.99 -4.85
CA GLY A 194 13.25 -13.32 -5.28
C GLY A 194 13.40 -11.86 -4.82
N ALA A 195 12.40 -11.28 -4.13
CA ALA A 195 12.56 -9.98 -3.48
C ALA A 195 13.65 -10.03 -2.39
N ALA A 196 14.18 -8.85 -2.04
CA ALA A 196 15.21 -8.74 -1.01
C ALA A 196 14.79 -9.39 0.32
N ARG A 197 15.76 -9.91 1.07
CA ARG A 197 15.54 -10.37 2.45
C ARG A 197 14.91 -9.24 3.25
N CYS A 198 13.77 -9.51 3.89
CA CYS A 198 13.02 -8.51 4.63
C CYS A 198 13.08 -8.74 6.14
N VAL A 199 13.51 -7.73 6.88
CA VAL A 199 13.59 -7.73 8.35
C VAL A 199 12.38 -7.00 8.92
N ALA A 200 11.78 -7.57 9.97
CA ALA A 200 10.70 -6.94 10.72
C ALA A 200 11.30 -5.96 11.74
N ALA A 201 11.26 -4.67 11.42
CA ALA A 201 11.69 -3.60 12.31
C ALA A 201 10.99 -2.28 11.95
N ALA A 202 10.93 -1.37 12.91
CA ALA A 202 10.47 0.00 12.69
C ALA A 202 11.65 0.86 12.22
N ALA A 203 11.37 1.95 11.50
CA ALA A 203 12.42 2.81 10.95
C ALA A 203 13.24 3.50 12.06
N GLU A 204 12.62 3.75 13.21
CA GLU A 204 13.18 4.45 14.37
C GLU A 204 14.09 3.56 15.23
N SER A 205 14.17 2.27 14.94
CA SER A 205 15.04 1.34 15.66
C SER A 205 15.52 0.23 14.71
N LEU A 206 16.52 0.57 13.90
CA LEU A 206 17.06 -0.34 12.89
C LEU A 206 18.02 -1.33 13.56
N PRO A 207 17.83 -2.66 13.39
CA PRO A 207 18.61 -3.69 14.09
C PRO A 207 19.96 -3.97 13.39
N PHE A 208 20.67 -2.90 13.02
CA PHE A 208 21.94 -2.97 12.31
C PHE A 208 22.98 -2.07 12.98
N GLU A 209 24.25 -2.44 12.85
CA GLU A 209 25.38 -1.66 13.33
C GLU A 209 25.54 -0.35 12.53
N ASP A 210 26.29 0.58 13.10
CA ASP A 210 26.62 1.86 12.47
C ASP A 210 27.41 1.63 11.17
N GLY A 211 26.99 2.30 10.09
CA GLY A 211 27.65 2.20 8.78
C GLY A 211 27.65 0.80 8.14
N ALA A 212 26.71 -0.07 8.52
CA ALA A 212 26.56 -1.41 7.96
C ALA A 212 26.25 -1.46 6.46
N PHE A 213 25.71 -0.37 5.88
CA PHE A 213 25.33 -0.29 4.47
C PHE A 213 26.03 0.86 3.74
N ASP A 214 26.27 0.69 2.43
CA ASP A 214 26.77 1.78 1.59
C ASP A 214 25.70 2.89 1.48
N ALA A 215 24.44 2.50 1.26
CA ALA A 215 23.31 3.42 1.22
C ALA A 215 22.07 2.90 1.95
N ALA A 216 21.25 3.82 2.44
CA ALA A 216 19.88 3.55 2.86
C ALA A 216 18.91 4.31 1.96
N MET A 217 17.80 3.67 1.59
CA MET A 217 16.73 4.27 0.82
C MET A 217 15.39 4.14 1.52
N ALA A 218 14.49 5.08 1.27
CA ALA A 218 13.09 5.01 1.67
C ALA A 218 12.22 5.58 0.55
N PHE A 219 11.16 4.87 0.16
CA PHE A 219 10.29 5.28 -0.94
C PHE A 219 8.85 5.44 -0.48
N SER A 220 8.34 6.67 -0.45
CA SER A 220 6.95 7.00 -0.12
C SER A 220 6.43 6.28 1.14
N THR A 221 7.26 6.23 2.17
CA THR A 221 6.95 5.50 3.43
C THR A 221 7.13 6.36 4.67
N VAL A 222 7.90 7.45 4.61
CA VAL A 222 8.26 8.26 5.78
C VAL A 222 7.00 8.69 6.55
N HIS A 223 5.92 9.04 5.83
CA HIS A 223 4.60 9.40 6.36
C HIS A 223 3.82 8.32 7.10
N HIS A 224 4.41 7.13 7.26
CA HIS A 224 3.90 6.05 8.08
C HIS A 224 4.72 5.82 9.36
N TRP A 225 5.84 6.54 9.52
CA TRP A 225 6.71 6.40 10.69
C TRP A 225 6.12 7.18 11.87
N GLN A 226 6.31 6.65 13.08
CA GLN A 226 5.86 7.29 14.31
C GLN A 226 6.68 8.53 14.62
N ASP A 227 8.00 8.45 14.41
CA ASP A 227 8.92 9.58 14.47
C ASP A 227 9.77 9.62 13.20
N PRO A 228 9.34 10.40 12.19
CA PRO A 228 10.04 10.52 10.92
C PRO A 228 11.50 10.99 11.08
N ILE A 229 11.76 11.90 12.02
CA ILE A 229 13.09 12.48 12.21
C ILE A 229 14.00 11.46 12.89
N ALA A 230 13.51 10.68 13.85
CA ALA A 230 14.26 9.57 14.43
C ALA A 230 14.57 8.50 13.38
N GLY A 231 13.60 8.11 12.54
CA GLY A 231 13.83 7.14 11.46
C GLY A 231 14.86 7.60 10.44
N LEU A 232 14.83 8.88 10.04
CA LEU A 232 15.83 9.46 9.15
C LEU A 232 17.24 9.49 9.77
N ARG A 233 17.34 9.74 11.08
CA ARG A 233 18.61 9.66 11.82
C ARG A 233 19.13 8.23 11.90
N GLU A 234 18.26 7.25 12.09
CA GLU A 234 18.62 5.83 12.07
C GLU A 234 19.14 5.40 10.69
N MET A 235 18.48 5.81 9.61
CA MET A 235 19.00 5.60 8.25
C MET A 235 20.41 6.17 8.10
N ARG A 236 20.63 7.40 8.61
CA ARG A 236 21.93 8.07 8.55
C ARG A 236 22.99 7.40 9.43
N ARG A 237 22.59 6.76 10.52
CA ARG A 237 23.46 5.99 11.41
C ARG A 237 23.94 4.71 10.74
N VAL A 238 23.04 3.95 10.11
CA VAL A 238 23.37 2.64 9.53
C VAL A 238 23.97 2.71 8.12
N ALA A 239 23.87 3.86 7.43
CA ALA A 239 24.36 4.01 6.06
C ALA A 239 25.17 5.29 5.81
N ARG A 240 26.10 5.21 4.86
CA ARG A 240 26.95 6.35 4.47
C ARG A 240 26.21 7.37 3.61
N ARG A 241 25.32 6.90 2.73
CA ARG A 241 24.47 7.69 1.85
C ARG A 241 23.00 7.45 2.16
N VAL A 242 22.18 8.49 2.08
CA VAL A 242 20.73 8.39 2.34
C VAL A 242 19.95 8.96 1.17
N VAL A 243 19.01 8.19 0.63
CA VAL A 243 18.15 8.59 -0.50
C VAL A 243 16.68 8.40 -0.12
N VAL A 244 15.91 9.49 -0.04
CA VAL A 244 14.52 9.42 0.43
C VAL A 244 13.59 10.06 -0.59
N PHE A 245 12.71 9.26 -1.18
CA PHE A 245 11.61 9.76 -1.99
C PHE A 245 10.40 10.02 -1.08
N THR A 246 9.97 11.28 -1.03
CA THR A 246 8.90 11.75 -0.15
C THR A 246 8.13 12.88 -0.82
N TYR A 247 7.24 13.55 -0.08
CA TYR A 247 6.51 14.73 -0.55
C TYR A 247 6.71 15.90 0.41
N ASP A 248 6.54 17.10 -0.14
CA ASP A 248 6.57 18.36 0.59
C ASP A 248 5.16 18.81 0.94
N ALA A 249 4.79 18.61 2.21
CA ALA A 249 3.51 19.06 2.76
C ALA A 249 3.55 20.49 3.33
N SER A 250 4.72 21.12 3.39
CA SER A 250 4.98 22.27 4.26
C SER A 250 4.70 23.62 3.62
N THR A 251 4.46 23.65 2.31
CA THR A 251 4.24 24.88 1.56
C THR A 251 2.76 25.12 1.26
N THR A 252 2.28 26.33 1.53
CA THR A 252 0.90 26.78 1.22
C THR A 252 0.54 26.61 -0.26
N GLY A 253 1.54 26.63 -1.15
CA GLY A 253 1.35 26.41 -2.59
C GLY A 253 1.19 24.94 -3.00
N TRP A 254 1.40 23.96 -2.12
CA TRP A 254 1.31 22.55 -2.51
C TRP A 254 -0.14 22.03 -2.60
N LEU A 255 -1.03 22.48 -1.72
CA LEU A 255 -2.47 22.20 -1.82
C LEU A 255 -3.06 22.71 -3.14
N GLU A 256 -2.45 23.73 -3.76
CA GLU A 256 -2.89 24.27 -5.05
C GLU A 256 -2.33 23.52 -6.26
N ARG A 257 -1.24 22.75 -6.09
CA ARG A 257 -0.56 22.05 -7.20
C ARG A 257 -1.33 20.85 -7.70
N PHE A 258 -2.01 20.14 -6.80
CA PHE A 258 -2.78 18.96 -7.17
C PHE A 258 -4.29 19.23 -7.03
N TRP A 259 -4.99 19.20 -8.17
CA TRP A 259 -6.42 19.52 -8.23
C TRP A 259 -7.28 18.66 -7.30
N LEU A 260 -6.86 17.43 -6.98
CA LEU A 260 -7.63 16.53 -6.13
C LEU A 260 -7.70 17.05 -4.69
N THR A 261 -6.57 17.48 -4.15
CA THR A 261 -6.49 18.07 -2.80
C THR A 261 -7.06 19.48 -2.79
N ARG A 262 -6.79 20.27 -3.83
CA ARG A 262 -7.31 21.64 -4.00
C ARG A 262 -8.84 21.70 -4.00
N ASP A 263 -9.48 20.87 -4.82
CA ASP A 263 -10.90 21.05 -5.16
C ASP A 263 -11.82 20.04 -4.46
N TYR A 264 -11.33 18.83 -4.14
CA TYR A 264 -12.19 17.70 -3.75
C TYR A 264 -11.94 17.21 -2.32
N LEU A 265 -10.70 17.31 -1.82
CA LEU A 265 -10.27 16.76 -0.52
C LEU A 265 -9.65 17.84 0.40
N PRO A 266 -10.44 18.81 0.91
CA PRO A 266 -9.94 19.82 1.86
C PRO A 266 -9.42 19.20 3.18
N GLU A 267 -9.93 18.03 3.58
CA GLU A 267 -9.49 17.30 4.78
C GLU A 267 -8.00 16.92 4.71
N PHE A 268 -7.47 16.83 3.50
CA PHE A 268 -6.09 16.46 3.25
C PHE A 268 -5.09 17.41 3.93
N ALA A 269 -5.40 18.71 4.04
CA ALA A 269 -4.57 19.68 4.74
C ALA A 269 -4.39 19.31 6.23
N GLY A 270 -5.43 18.76 6.86
CA GLY A 270 -5.40 18.33 8.27
C GLY A 270 -4.55 17.09 8.52
N LEU A 271 -4.28 16.28 7.48
CA LEU A 271 -3.49 15.06 7.61
C LEU A 271 -2.00 15.31 7.83
N LEU A 272 -1.54 16.55 7.64
CA LEU A 272 -0.13 16.91 7.49
C LEU A 272 0.33 18.08 8.36
N ILE A 273 -0.52 18.53 9.30
CA ILE A 273 -0.24 19.68 10.17
C ILE A 273 1.04 19.47 11.02
N ASP A 274 1.30 18.24 11.45
CA ASP A 274 2.48 17.88 12.27
C ASP A 274 3.58 17.18 11.45
N TRP A 275 3.48 17.21 10.12
CA TRP A 275 4.43 16.55 9.23
C TRP A 275 5.71 17.38 9.09
N PRO A 276 6.92 16.80 9.27
CA PRO A 276 8.16 17.55 9.13
C PRO A 276 8.31 18.11 7.72
N SER A 277 8.83 19.34 7.64
CA SER A 277 9.12 19.96 6.35
C SER A 277 10.30 19.26 5.66
N PRO A 278 10.45 19.38 4.33
CA PRO A 278 11.65 18.93 3.65
C PRO A 278 12.93 19.55 4.22
N ALA A 279 12.86 20.78 4.75
CA ALA A 279 14.00 21.42 5.42
C ALA A 279 14.38 20.71 6.72
N ASP A 280 13.40 20.24 7.49
CA ASP A 280 13.67 19.47 8.72
C ASP A 280 14.20 18.07 8.40
N MET A 281 13.62 17.40 7.40
CA MET A 281 14.05 16.09 6.93
C MET A 281 15.49 16.13 6.37
N THR A 282 15.82 17.12 5.53
CA THR A 282 17.17 17.30 4.99
C THR A 282 18.19 17.64 6.07
N ARG A 283 17.81 18.43 7.09
CA ARG A 283 18.66 18.67 8.27
C ARG A 283 18.95 17.39 9.04
N ALA A 284 17.97 16.48 9.16
CA ALA A 284 18.13 15.22 9.89
C ALA A 284 19.14 14.27 9.22
N ILE A 285 19.19 14.25 7.89
CA ILE A 285 20.11 13.39 7.13
C ILE A 285 21.41 14.12 6.72
N GLY A 286 21.45 15.46 6.80
CA GLY A 286 22.58 16.29 6.37
C GLY A 286 22.66 16.47 4.85
N GLY A 287 21.51 16.55 4.17
CA GLY A 287 21.41 16.51 2.70
C GLY A 287 20.71 17.71 2.05
N SER A 288 20.32 17.53 0.80
CA SER A 288 19.50 18.47 0.02
C SER A 288 18.22 17.79 -0.46
N ALA A 289 17.27 18.59 -0.97
CA ALA A 289 16.04 18.09 -1.58
C ALA A 289 15.87 18.67 -2.98
N GLU A 290 15.46 17.84 -3.93
CA GLU A 290 15.12 18.25 -5.30
C GLU A 290 13.70 17.82 -5.68
N PRO A 291 12.99 18.57 -6.55
CA PRO A 291 11.67 18.19 -7.01
C PRO A 291 11.73 16.95 -7.91
N VAL A 292 10.74 16.06 -7.76
CA VAL A 292 10.53 14.94 -8.69
C VAL A 292 9.26 15.18 -9.49
N LEU A 293 9.42 15.22 -10.82
CA LEU A 293 8.29 15.38 -11.74
C LEU A 293 7.61 14.04 -11.98
N ILE A 294 6.27 14.05 -12.03
CA ILE A 294 5.45 12.87 -12.23
C ILE A 294 5.04 12.83 -13.71
N PRO A 295 5.39 11.76 -14.45
CA PRO A 295 4.95 11.61 -15.83
C PRO A 295 3.44 11.42 -15.92
N TRP A 296 2.81 11.90 -16.99
CA TRP A 296 1.35 11.82 -17.15
C TRP A 296 0.83 10.36 -17.21
N ASP A 297 1.65 9.46 -17.74
CA ASP A 297 1.42 8.02 -17.87
C ASP A 297 2.11 7.23 -16.75
N CYS A 298 2.28 7.84 -15.57
CA CYS A 298 2.89 7.19 -14.40
C CYS A 298 2.33 5.78 -14.19
N ALA A 299 3.24 4.82 -14.13
CA ALA A 299 2.93 3.42 -13.94
C ALA A 299 2.56 3.12 -12.50
N ASP A 300 3.26 3.70 -11.51
CA ASP A 300 2.91 3.52 -10.09
C ASP A 300 1.65 4.30 -9.74
N GLY A 301 0.63 3.63 -9.20
CA GLY A 301 -0.62 4.24 -8.77
C GLY A 301 -0.57 4.97 -7.42
N PHE A 302 0.52 5.68 -7.09
CA PHE A 302 0.57 6.52 -5.89
C PHE A 302 -0.39 7.72 -5.99
N PHE A 303 -0.59 8.44 -4.88
CA PHE A 303 -1.69 9.40 -4.73
C PHE A 303 -1.79 10.45 -5.84
N GLU A 304 -0.68 10.99 -6.35
CA GLU A 304 -0.62 12.02 -7.38
C GLU A 304 -0.48 11.46 -8.81
N ALA A 305 -0.39 10.13 -8.99
CA ALA A 305 0.01 9.49 -10.25
C ALA A 305 -0.96 9.69 -11.42
N HIS A 306 -2.24 9.95 -11.13
CA HIS A 306 -3.30 10.09 -12.12
C HIS A 306 -3.70 11.55 -12.33
N TRP A 307 -2.78 12.49 -12.13
CA TRP A 307 -3.04 13.93 -12.22
C TRP A 307 -3.61 14.41 -13.57
N ARG A 308 -3.30 13.72 -14.68
CA ARG A 308 -3.88 13.98 -16.01
C ARG A 308 -4.98 12.97 -16.41
N ARG A 309 -5.30 12.03 -15.52
CA ARG A 309 -6.27 10.92 -15.72
C ARG A 309 -7.29 10.91 -14.58
N PRO A 310 -8.06 12.00 -14.39
CA PRO A 310 -8.94 12.17 -13.24
C PRO A 310 -9.97 11.05 -13.06
N GLU A 311 -10.41 10.43 -14.16
CA GLU A 311 -11.31 9.28 -14.18
C GLU A 311 -10.79 8.09 -13.36
N ALA A 312 -9.47 7.94 -13.22
CA ALA A 312 -8.89 6.86 -12.42
C ALA A 312 -9.31 6.95 -10.94
N TYR A 313 -9.50 8.15 -10.40
CA TYR A 313 -9.95 8.32 -9.01
C TYR A 313 -11.45 8.02 -8.83
N LEU A 314 -12.21 7.73 -9.89
CA LEU A 314 -13.56 7.19 -9.78
C LEU A 314 -13.56 5.67 -9.56
N ASP A 315 -12.46 4.98 -9.86
CA ASP A 315 -12.28 3.56 -9.57
C ASP A 315 -11.98 3.33 -8.08
N GLU A 316 -12.73 2.42 -7.46
CA GLU A 316 -12.51 2.05 -6.07
C GLU A 316 -11.18 1.33 -5.86
N GLU A 317 -10.72 0.48 -6.79
CA GLU A 317 -9.45 -0.24 -6.65
C GLU A 317 -8.27 0.72 -6.60
N VAL A 318 -8.30 1.79 -7.42
CA VAL A 318 -7.31 2.87 -7.37
C VAL A 318 -7.33 3.59 -6.03
N ARG A 319 -8.52 3.91 -5.49
CA ARG A 319 -8.64 4.60 -4.20
C ARG A 319 -8.17 3.73 -3.03
N ARG A 320 -8.49 2.43 -3.04
CA ARG A 320 -8.12 1.52 -1.94
C ARG A 320 -6.61 1.23 -1.87
N ALA A 321 -5.88 1.41 -2.97
CA ALA A 321 -4.42 1.28 -3.03
C ALA A 321 -3.66 2.53 -2.53
N VAL A 322 -4.37 3.55 -2.03
CA VAL A 322 -3.79 4.81 -1.56
C VAL A 322 -4.34 5.18 -0.17
N SER A 323 -3.45 5.23 0.83
CA SER A 323 -3.78 5.45 2.25
C SER A 323 -4.60 6.72 2.53
N VAL A 324 -4.44 7.76 1.70
CA VAL A 324 -5.10 9.05 1.86
C VAL A 324 -6.62 8.91 1.93
N TRP A 325 -7.23 8.09 1.06
CA TRP A 325 -8.68 7.91 1.01
C TRP A 325 -9.25 7.33 2.30
N THR A 326 -8.52 6.40 2.91
CA THR A 326 -8.90 5.84 4.20
C THR A 326 -8.74 6.87 5.33
N ARG A 327 -7.70 7.72 5.27
CA ARG A 327 -7.45 8.76 6.30
C ARG A 327 -8.46 9.90 6.27
N VAL A 328 -8.91 10.34 5.10
CA VAL A 328 -9.95 11.39 4.97
C VAL A 328 -11.34 10.87 5.34
N GLY A 329 -11.54 9.55 5.33
CA GLY A 329 -12.77 8.89 5.75
C GLY A 329 -13.83 8.76 4.65
N PRO A 330 -14.83 7.89 4.86
CA PRO A 330 -15.78 7.47 3.83
C PRO A 330 -16.75 8.57 3.38
N GLU A 331 -17.03 9.57 4.23
CA GLU A 331 -17.88 10.70 3.87
C GLU A 331 -17.17 11.67 2.93
N ALA A 332 -15.91 11.99 3.21
CA ALA A 332 -15.07 12.81 2.35
C ALA A 332 -14.81 12.12 1.02
N GLU A 333 -14.51 10.81 1.04
CA GLU A 333 -14.34 10.00 -0.17
C GLU A 333 -15.57 10.08 -1.08
N ARG A 334 -16.76 9.77 -0.55
CA ARG A 334 -18.02 9.80 -1.32
C ARG A 334 -18.27 11.18 -1.92
N ARG A 335 -18.15 12.24 -1.10
CA ARG A 335 -18.34 13.63 -1.54
C ARG A 335 -17.35 14.04 -2.62
N ALA A 336 -16.09 13.61 -2.54
CA ALA A 336 -15.08 13.88 -3.55
C ALA A 336 -15.39 13.15 -4.87
N VAL A 337 -15.73 11.86 -4.80
CA VAL A 337 -16.05 11.02 -5.96
C VAL A 337 -17.30 11.52 -6.70
N ASP A 338 -18.37 11.86 -5.97
CA ASP A 338 -19.60 12.34 -6.59
C ASP A 338 -19.39 13.69 -7.28
N ARG A 339 -18.72 14.64 -6.62
CA ARG A 339 -18.38 15.93 -7.24
C ARG A 339 -17.47 15.78 -8.45
N LEU A 340 -16.46 14.91 -8.37
CA LEU A 340 -15.56 14.64 -9.49
C LEU A 340 -16.33 14.05 -10.69
N ARG A 341 -17.26 13.12 -10.45
CA ARG A 341 -18.11 12.55 -11.50
C ARG A 341 -18.96 13.63 -12.18
N ASP A 342 -19.55 14.53 -11.42
CA ASP A 342 -20.35 15.64 -11.96
C ASP A 342 -19.49 16.62 -12.76
N ASP A 343 -18.29 16.92 -12.29
CA ASP A 343 -17.36 17.85 -12.95
C ASP A 343 -16.71 17.27 -14.20
N LEU A 344 -16.52 15.94 -14.26
CA LEU A 344 -16.07 15.25 -15.46
C LEU A 344 -17.19 15.17 -16.52
N SER A 345 -18.42 14.84 -16.11
CA SER A 345 -19.55 14.74 -17.04
C SER A 345 -19.96 16.10 -17.64
N SER A 346 -19.78 17.19 -16.90
CA SER A 346 -20.08 18.56 -17.35
C SER A 346 -18.91 19.27 -18.04
N GLY A 347 -17.70 18.71 -18.02
CA GLY A 347 -16.49 19.34 -18.55
C GLY A 347 -15.86 20.41 -17.66
N ARG A 348 -16.45 20.74 -16.49
CA ARG A 348 -15.92 21.74 -15.54
C ARG A 348 -14.54 21.38 -15.00
N TRP A 349 -14.22 20.09 -14.89
CA TRP A 349 -12.87 19.69 -14.49
C TRP A 349 -11.83 20.10 -15.56
N ALA A 350 -12.12 19.83 -16.83
CA ALA A 350 -11.21 20.12 -17.94
C ALA A 350 -11.05 21.64 -18.15
N GLU A 351 -12.10 22.42 -17.91
CA GLU A 351 -12.05 23.87 -17.96
C GLU A 351 -11.11 24.45 -16.87
N ARG A 352 -11.27 24.01 -15.61
CA ARG A 352 -10.45 24.47 -14.48
C ARG A 352 -8.99 24.01 -14.55
N ASN A 353 -8.73 22.87 -15.19
CA ASN A 353 -7.41 22.24 -15.23
C ASN A 353 -6.83 22.19 -16.66
N ARG A 354 -7.23 23.11 -17.53
CA ARG A 354 -6.84 23.14 -18.94
C ARG A 354 -5.32 23.13 -19.14
N ASP A 355 -4.61 23.81 -18.25
CA ASP A 355 -3.15 23.95 -18.30
C ASP A 355 -2.42 22.62 -18.05
N LEU A 356 -3.07 21.65 -17.38
CA LEU A 356 -2.50 20.32 -17.13
C LEU A 356 -2.56 19.42 -18.38
N VAL A 357 -3.53 19.63 -19.27
CA VAL A 357 -3.81 18.69 -20.36
C VAL A 357 -2.69 18.65 -21.40
N ALA A 358 -1.85 19.69 -21.50
CA ALA A 358 -0.73 19.75 -22.43
C ALA A 358 0.62 19.30 -21.83
N LEU A 359 0.69 19.02 -20.52
CA LEU A 359 1.93 18.68 -19.85
C LEU A 359 2.26 17.18 -19.99
N ASP A 360 3.54 16.87 -20.23
CA ASP A 360 4.04 15.50 -20.20
C ASP A 360 4.43 15.06 -18.78
N THR A 361 4.81 16.02 -17.94
CA THR A 361 5.18 15.80 -16.54
C THR A 361 4.67 16.94 -15.67
N ALA A 362 4.30 16.65 -14.43
CA ALA A 362 3.84 17.66 -13.46
C ALA A 362 4.69 17.66 -12.18
N GLU A 363 4.95 18.84 -11.64
CA GLU A 363 5.51 19.00 -10.30
C GLU A 363 4.37 19.11 -9.29
N LEU A 364 4.16 18.06 -8.50
CA LEU A 364 3.03 17.96 -7.55
C LEU A 364 3.51 17.81 -6.10
N GLY A 365 4.69 18.35 -5.78
CA GLY A 365 5.25 18.35 -4.43
C GLY A 365 6.10 17.14 -4.06
N LEU A 366 6.32 16.18 -4.96
CA LEU A 366 7.24 15.08 -4.70
C LEU A 366 8.68 15.58 -4.65
N ARG A 367 9.46 14.99 -3.74
CA ARG A 367 10.85 15.36 -3.45
C ARG A 367 11.72 14.12 -3.38
N LEU A 368 12.94 14.26 -3.88
CA LEU A 368 14.03 13.34 -3.62
C LEU A 368 15.03 14.02 -2.71
N LEU A 369 15.24 13.44 -1.53
CA LEU A 369 16.23 13.91 -0.57
C LEU A 369 17.49 13.05 -0.71
N VAL A 370 18.65 13.69 -0.76
CA VAL A 370 19.94 13.01 -0.95
C VAL A 370 20.96 13.57 0.03
N ALA A 371 21.65 12.70 0.76
CA ALA A 371 22.73 13.04 1.68
C ALA A 371 23.93 12.11 1.52
#